data_AF-A0A6B3IH91-F1
#
_entry.id   AF-A0A6B3IH91-F1
#
_cell.length_a   1.000
_cell.length_b   1.000
_cell.length_c   1.000
_cell.angle_alpha   90.00
_cell.angle_beta   90.00
_cell.angle_gamma   90.00
#
_symmetry.space_group_name_H-M   'P 1'
#
loop_
_entity.id
_entity.type
_entity.pdbx_description
1 polymer ?
#
loop_
_entity_poly.entity_id
_entity_poly.type
_entity_poly.pdbx_seq_one_letter_code
_entity_poly.pdbx_strand_id
1 'polypeptide(L)'
;RAARPLGDSTLRLVHRQDYVSAVRAASADPRAADQDYGLGTVDDPAFAGMHEASALIAGLSVGAAEAVWRGETAHAVNFTGGLHHAMPGAAAGFCIYNDPALAIARLL
;
A
#
# COMPACT_ATOMS: atom_id res chain seq x y z
N ARG A 1 -7.34 17.35 5.91
CA ARG A 1 -6.61 17.53 4.63
C ARG A 1 -6.72 16.20 3.88
N ALA A 2 -6.88 16.21 2.55
CA ALA A 2 -6.85 14.97 1.77
C ALA A 2 -5.44 14.35 1.85
N ALA A 3 -5.36 13.03 2.08
CA ALA A 3 -4.08 12.34 2.04
C ALA A 3 -3.56 12.28 0.60
N ARG A 4 -2.24 12.25 0.47
CA ARG A 4 -1.56 12.04 -0.82
C ARG A 4 -1.16 10.58 -0.94
N PRO A 5 -1.06 10.03 -2.16
CA PRO A 5 -0.44 8.74 -2.37
C PRO A 5 0.93 8.67 -1.69
N LEU A 6 1.22 7.52 -1.08
CA LEU A 6 2.49 7.29 -0.40
C LEU A 6 3.66 7.36 -1.39
N GLY A 7 4.73 8.07 -1.02
CA GLY A 7 5.95 8.11 -1.82
C GLY A 7 6.79 6.84 -1.68
N ASP A 8 7.67 6.60 -2.65
CA ASP A 8 8.54 5.42 -2.70
C ASP A 8 9.44 5.25 -1.48
N SER A 9 9.90 6.34 -0.86
CA SER A 9 10.71 6.24 0.36
C SER A 9 9.97 5.55 1.50
N THR A 10 8.68 5.83 1.65
CA THR A 10 7.86 5.25 2.73
C THR A 10 7.40 3.84 2.36
N LEU A 11 7.01 3.60 1.11
CA LEU A 11 6.66 2.24 0.65
C LEU A 11 7.80 1.25 0.91
N ARG A 12 9.05 1.71 0.74
CA ARG A 12 10.25 0.89 0.94
C ARG A 12 10.63 0.62 2.40
N LEU A 13 9.91 1.18 3.37
CA LEU A 13 10.08 0.78 4.77
C LEU A 13 9.62 -0.66 5.01
N VAL A 14 8.67 -1.15 4.19
CA VAL A 14 8.10 -2.50 4.32
C VAL A 14 8.27 -3.31 3.03
N HIS A 15 8.05 -2.69 1.87
CA HIS A 15 8.03 -3.39 0.59
C HIS A 15 9.37 -3.28 -0.15
N ARG A 16 9.78 -4.37 -0.79
CA ARG A 16 10.97 -4.40 -1.64
C ARG A 16 10.77 -3.54 -2.88
N GLN A 17 11.87 -2.95 -3.35
CA GLN A 17 11.87 -2.09 -4.54
C GLN A 17 11.37 -2.81 -5.80
N ASP A 18 11.78 -4.07 -5.99
CA ASP A 18 11.38 -4.87 -7.15
C ASP A 18 9.88 -5.17 -7.15
N TYR A 19 9.30 -5.48 -5.99
CA TYR A 19 7.86 -5.62 -5.83
C TYR A 19 7.11 -4.31 -6.12
N VAL A 20 7.59 -3.16 -5.60
CA VAL A 20 6.99 -1.86 -5.92
C VAL A 20 7.02 -1.60 -7.43
N SER A 21 8.11 -1.94 -8.11
CA SER A 21 8.23 -1.84 -9.56
C SER A 21 7.25 -2.77 -10.29
N ALA A 22 7.07 -4.00 -9.83
CA ALA A 22 6.11 -4.95 -10.39
C ALA A 22 4.66 -4.46 -10.25
N VAL A 23 4.30 -3.91 -9.08
CA VAL A 23 2.98 -3.29 -8.87
C VAL A 23 2.76 -2.11 -9.81
N ARG A 24 3.79 -1.26 -10.05
CA ARG A 24 3.69 -0.15 -11.01
C ARG A 24 3.51 -0.64 -12.45
N ALA A 25 4.21 -1.70 -12.83
CA ALA A 25 4.05 -2.31 -14.16
C ALA A 25 2.63 -2.87 -14.36
N ALA A 26 2.12 -3.64 -13.39
CA ALA A 26 0.75 -4.15 -13.39
C ALA A 26 -0.31 -3.03 -13.35
N SER A 27 0.00 -1.92 -12.66
CA SER A 27 -0.87 -0.72 -12.64
C SER A 27 -0.99 -0.07 -14.01
N ALA A 28 0.10 -0.05 -14.79
CA ALA A 28 0.14 0.56 -16.12
C ALA A 28 -0.43 -0.36 -17.21
N ASP A 29 -0.11 -1.66 -17.17
CA ASP A 29 -0.72 -2.69 -18.01
C ASP A 29 -1.06 -3.92 -17.17
N PRO A 30 -2.34 -4.11 -16.79
CA PRO A 30 -2.77 -5.27 -15.99
C PRO A 30 -2.45 -6.62 -16.61
N ARG A 31 -2.25 -6.69 -17.93
CA ARG A 31 -1.88 -7.95 -18.62
C ARG A 31 -0.41 -8.30 -18.43
N ALA A 32 0.41 -7.35 -17.98
CA ALA A 32 1.81 -7.53 -17.64
C ALA A 32 2.02 -7.89 -16.15
N ALA A 33 0.93 -8.18 -15.42
CA ALA A 33 1.01 -8.57 -14.02
C ALA A 33 1.79 -9.88 -13.85
N ASP A 34 2.69 -9.88 -12.88
CA ASP A 34 3.57 -10.99 -12.59
C ASP A 34 3.05 -11.77 -11.37
N GLN A 35 2.61 -13.00 -11.63
CA GLN A 35 2.03 -13.87 -10.62
C GLN A 35 3.06 -14.38 -9.60
N ASP A 36 4.36 -14.29 -9.88
CA ASP A 36 5.40 -14.61 -8.89
C ASP A 36 5.37 -13.62 -7.71
N TYR A 37 4.82 -12.42 -7.92
CA TYR A 37 4.53 -11.42 -6.89
C TYR A 37 3.09 -11.48 -6.36
N GLY A 38 2.31 -12.50 -6.73
CA GLY A 38 0.88 -12.62 -6.39
C GLY A 38 -0.05 -11.76 -7.25
N LEU A 39 0.47 -10.92 -8.15
CA LEU A 39 -0.31 -9.95 -8.93
C LEU A 39 -0.99 -10.62 -10.13
N GLY A 40 -2.23 -10.25 -10.42
CA GLY A 40 -2.98 -10.79 -11.56
C GLY A 40 -3.54 -12.20 -11.31
N THR A 41 -3.55 -12.65 -10.06
CA THR A 41 -4.20 -13.89 -9.65
C THR A 41 -5.70 -13.67 -9.44
N VAL A 42 -6.45 -14.73 -9.13
CA VAL A 42 -7.86 -14.60 -8.71
C VAL A 42 -7.97 -13.92 -7.34
N ASP A 43 -6.96 -14.07 -6.49
CA ASP A 43 -6.89 -13.50 -5.14
C ASP A 43 -6.51 -12.01 -5.18
N ASP A 44 -5.60 -11.63 -6.06
CA ASP A 44 -5.19 -10.23 -6.28
C ASP A 44 -5.25 -9.85 -7.76
N PRO A 45 -6.47 -9.62 -8.31
CA PRO A 45 -6.65 -9.27 -9.71
C PRO A 45 -5.93 -7.97 -10.08
N ALA A 46 -5.22 -7.99 -11.21
CA ALA A 46 -4.58 -6.80 -11.75
C ALA A 46 -5.61 -5.83 -12.35
N PHE A 47 -5.43 -4.53 -12.09
CA PHE A 47 -6.30 -3.49 -12.65
C PHE A 47 -5.52 -2.19 -12.90
N ALA A 48 -6.00 -1.39 -13.86
CA ALA A 48 -5.36 -0.13 -14.21
C ALA A 48 -5.45 0.86 -13.05
N GLY A 49 -4.32 1.45 -12.65
CA GLY A 49 -4.27 2.35 -11.50
C GLY A 49 -4.15 1.66 -10.13
N MET A 50 -3.84 0.35 -10.10
CA MET A 50 -3.61 -0.41 -8.88
C MET A 50 -2.60 0.25 -7.93
N HIS A 51 -1.45 0.67 -8.45
CA HIS A 51 -0.42 1.31 -7.62
C HIS A 51 -0.96 2.57 -6.95
N GLU A 52 -1.62 3.43 -7.73
CA GLU A 52 -2.15 4.72 -7.27
C GLU A 52 -3.23 4.52 -6.20
N ALA A 53 -4.15 3.57 -6.42
CA ALA A 53 -5.19 3.23 -5.46
C ALA A 53 -4.60 2.70 -4.14
N SER A 54 -3.73 1.69 -4.22
CA SER A 54 -3.13 1.08 -3.03
C SER A 54 -2.18 2.02 -2.28
N ALA A 55 -1.42 2.86 -2.99
CA ALA A 55 -0.56 3.88 -2.39
C ALA A 55 -1.37 4.99 -1.71
N LEU A 56 -2.55 5.34 -2.24
CA LEU A 56 -3.46 6.28 -1.58
C LEU A 56 -4.02 5.71 -0.26
N ILE A 57 -4.46 4.45 -0.26
CA ILE A 57 -4.92 3.75 0.95
C ILE A 57 -3.81 3.73 2.01
N ALA A 58 -2.59 3.35 1.62
CA ALA A 58 -1.44 3.39 2.51
C ALA A 58 -1.14 4.80 3.03
N GLY A 59 -1.24 5.82 2.17
CA GLY A 59 -1.08 7.22 2.53
C GLY A 59 -2.09 7.73 3.55
N LEU A 60 -3.34 7.28 3.45
CA LEU A 60 -4.38 7.59 4.43
C LEU A 60 -4.04 7.01 5.81
N SER A 61 -3.62 5.74 5.88
CA SER A 61 -3.24 5.09 7.15
C SER A 61 -2.00 5.72 7.78
N VAL A 62 -0.96 6.00 6.99
CA VAL A 62 0.25 6.69 7.47
C VAL A 62 -0.09 8.09 7.98
N GLY A 63 -0.87 8.87 7.22
CA GLY A 63 -1.28 10.22 7.63
C GLY A 63 -2.13 10.22 8.91
N ALA A 64 -3.02 9.24 9.06
CA ALA A 64 -3.82 9.04 10.26
C ALA A 64 -2.94 8.73 11.48
N ALA A 65 -2.00 7.78 11.34
CA ALA A 65 -1.07 7.41 12.40
C ALA A 65 -0.18 8.60 12.81
N GLU A 66 0.33 9.36 11.85
CA GLU A 66 1.11 10.57 12.08
C GLU A 66 0.32 11.67 12.83
N ALA A 67 -0.95 11.88 12.47
CA ALA A 67 -1.79 12.88 13.13
C ALA A 67 -2.06 12.53 14.60
N VAL A 68 -2.28 11.25 14.89
CA VAL A 68 -2.40 10.75 16.28
C VAL A 68 -1.07 10.90 17.01
N TRP A 69 0.03 10.47 16.41
CA TRP A 69 1.37 10.53 17.00
C TRP A 69 1.81 11.95 17.36
N ARG A 70 1.50 12.94 16.52
CA ARG A 70 1.80 14.36 16.78
C ARG A 70 0.82 15.04 17.74
N GLY A 71 -0.20 14.34 18.21
CA GLY A 71 -1.24 14.91 19.08
C GLY A 71 -2.18 15.90 18.37
N GLU A 72 -2.25 15.87 17.03
CA GLU A 72 -3.16 16.73 16.24
C GLU A 72 -4.62 16.28 16.37
N THR A 73 -4.83 15.00 16.64
CA THR A 73 -6.14 14.40 16.94
C THR A 73 -5.98 13.29 17.98
N ALA A 74 -7.02 13.04 18.77
CA ALA A 74 -7.04 11.91 19.71
C ALA A 74 -7.25 10.56 19.00
N HIS A 75 -8.02 10.57 17.91
CA HIS A 75 -8.35 9.38 17.12
C HIS A 75 -8.41 9.71 15.63
N ALA A 76 -8.09 8.74 14.79
CA ALA A 76 -8.20 8.82 13.34
C ALA A 76 -8.70 7.48 12.78
N VAL A 77 -9.40 7.52 11.64
CA VAL A 77 -9.95 6.34 10.98
C VAL A 77 -9.67 6.38 9.48
N ASN A 78 -9.27 5.23 8.94
CA ASN A 78 -9.21 4.98 7.50
C ASN A 78 -10.03 3.72 7.18
N PHE A 79 -11.27 3.89 6.71
CA PHE A 79 -12.15 2.76 6.37
C PHE A 79 -11.71 1.97 5.14
N THR A 80 -10.78 2.52 4.35
CA THR A 80 -10.25 1.83 3.16
C THR A 80 -9.00 1.01 3.45
N GLY A 81 -8.38 1.22 4.62
CA GLY A 81 -7.16 0.53 5.05
C GLY A 81 -7.44 -0.78 5.78
N GLY A 82 -6.43 -1.27 6.48
CA GLY A 82 -6.47 -2.61 7.10
C GLY A 82 -6.10 -3.73 6.13
N LEU A 83 -5.44 -3.41 5.01
CA LEU A 83 -4.96 -4.34 4.00
C LEU A 83 -3.72 -5.08 4.51
N HIS A 84 -3.94 -5.98 5.46
CA HIS A 84 -2.91 -6.58 6.31
C HIS A 84 -2.19 -7.80 5.74
N HIS A 85 -2.61 -8.35 4.60
CA HIS A 85 -2.06 -9.60 4.06
C HIS A 85 -0.83 -9.41 3.16
N ALA A 86 -0.60 -8.19 2.63
CA ALA A 86 0.52 -7.94 1.73
C ALA A 86 1.86 -8.19 2.45
N MET A 87 2.76 -8.90 1.78
CA MET A 87 4.10 -9.22 2.27
C MET A 87 5.14 -8.25 1.68
N PRO A 88 6.39 -8.22 2.18
CA PRO A 88 7.41 -7.32 1.63
C PRO A 88 7.61 -7.44 0.12
N GLY A 89 7.40 -8.63 -0.46
CA GLY A 89 7.57 -8.86 -1.89
C GLY A 89 6.43 -9.62 -2.55
N ALA A 90 5.21 -9.57 -2.02
CA ALA A 90 4.07 -10.24 -2.65
C ALA A 90 2.74 -9.60 -2.22
N ALA A 91 1.79 -9.56 -3.15
CA ALA A 91 0.39 -9.36 -2.86
C ALA A 91 -0.24 -10.65 -2.30
N ALA A 92 -1.26 -10.49 -1.47
CA ALA A 92 -2.08 -11.61 -0.98
C ALA A 92 -3.42 -11.08 -0.48
N GLY A 93 -4.50 -11.84 -0.68
CA GLY A 93 -5.81 -11.60 -0.07
C GLY A 93 -6.33 -10.19 -0.29
N PHE A 94 -6.33 -9.73 -1.54
CA PHE A 94 -6.71 -8.38 -1.99
C PHE A 94 -5.80 -7.23 -1.52
N CYS A 95 -4.66 -7.55 -0.88
CA CYS A 95 -3.77 -6.57 -0.28
C CYS A 95 -2.52 -6.39 -1.15
N ILE A 96 -2.38 -5.22 -1.77
CA ILE A 96 -1.20 -4.87 -2.59
C ILE A 96 -0.09 -4.24 -1.74
N TYR A 97 -0.41 -3.27 -0.88
CA TYR A 97 0.52 -2.69 0.09
C TYR A 97 -0.03 -2.86 1.50
N ASN A 98 0.85 -3.16 2.44
CA ASN A 98 0.51 -3.41 3.83
C ASN A 98 0.41 -2.08 4.59
N ASP A 99 -0.75 -1.43 4.52
CA ASP A 99 -0.93 -0.10 5.12
C ASP A 99 -0.74 -0.07 6.64
N PRO A 100 -1.14 -1.09 7.44
CA PRO A 100 -0.84 -1.11 8.87
C PRO A 100 0.66 -1.19 9.14
N ALA A 101 1.38 -2.08 8.44
CA ALA A 101 2.83 -2.20 8.60
C ALA A 101 3.57 -0.92 8.21
N LEU A 102 3.16 -0.26 7.12
CA LEU A 102 3.73 1.02 6.69
C LEU A 102 3.46 2.13 7.71
N ALA A 103 2.26 2.19 8.29
CA ALA A 103 1.92 3.15 9.33
C ALA A 103 2.78 2.94 10.59
N ILE A 104 2.94 1.69 11.03
CA ILE A 104 3.80 1.35 12.18
C ILE A 104 5.26 1.69 11.87
N ALA A 105 5.80 1.22 10.75
CA ALA A 105 7.20 1.44 10.36
C ALA A 105 7.55 2.91 10.19
N ARG A 106 6.57 3.76 9.81
CA ARG A 106 6.77 5.21 9.68
C ARG A 106 6.95 5.93 11.02
N LEU A 107 6.42 5.36 12.11
CA LEU A 107 6.48 5.95 13.45
C LEU A 107 7.69 5.46 14.29
N LEU A 108 8.38 4.41 13.82
CA LEU A 108 9.61 3.87 14.42
C LEU A 108 10.85 4.56 13.85
#